data_AF-A0A6I2GQR1-F1
#
_entry.id   AF-A0A6I2GQR1-F1
#
_cell.length_a   1.000
_cell.length_b   1.000
_cell.length_c   1.000
_cell.angle_alpha   90.00
_cell.angle_beta   90.00
_cell.angle_gamma   90.00
#
_symmetry.space_group_name_H-M   'P 1'
#
loop_
_entity.id
_entity.type
_entity.pdbx_description
1 polymer ?
#
loop_
_entity_poly.entity_id
_entity_poly.type
_entity_poly.pdbx_seq_one_letter_code
_entity_poly.pdbx_strand_id
1 'polypeptide(L)'
;MASSLPTFPLALLLASAPVAAAPPRAASVPSAAPSAAVRAPAGVGYAQVRDYYQREEKPGRYGVLNLLDGRELSAWCTPGPDTLDVPVTVGFKDSVTLDEVRVFTGNGADEKSFQGTSRAREFSLESANGARRFSVADQRGLQTVQLNPPLSGARFTLWVLDQYPSQDPEAPVCVTDVVFVSQGKALNGPWLAPRLKPDARVAPLLGTWFAGYDGAPDRFLSFYFDGTFRYVAEPFEDAAGKRNVVGSYAVSGTHLTLELPKRGKVRLALRREAREGGGEQLRLDGTAPEGLEALREPFRSQP
;
A
#
# COMPACT_ATOMS: atom_id res chain seq x y z
N MET A 1 64.36 -10.58 -43.10
CA MET A 1 65.43 -11.60 -43.13
C MET A 1 65.23 -12.45 -41.89
N ALA A 2 64.67 -13.66 -42.05
CA ALA A 2 65.42 -14.93 -42.08
C ALA A 2 65.88 -15.32 -40.66
N SER A 3 65.75 -16.54 -40.13
CA SER A 3 65.31 -17.82 -40.68
C SER A 3 65.11 -18.83 -39.53
N SER A 4 64.14 -19.72 -39.73
CA SER A 4 64.11 -21.19 -39.49
C SER A 4 64.64 -21.86 -38.19
N LEU A 5 63.71 -22.61 -37.53
CA LEU A 5 63.68 -24.08 -37.25
C LEU A 5 64.84 -24.76 -36.46
N PRO A 6 64.72 -26.05 -36.05
CA PRO A 6 63.65 -26.78 -35.33
C PRO A 6 64.22 -27.70 -34.20
N THR A 7 63.42 -28.21 -33.24
CA THR A 7 63.71 -29.53 -32.59
C THR A 7 62.45 -30.14 -31.92
N PHE A 8 62.02 -31.30 -32.42
CA PHE A 8 61.18 -32.31 -31.76
C PHE A 8 62.11 -33.48 -31.32
N PRO A 9 61.62 -34.58 -30.71
CA PRO A 9 60.83 -34.74 -29.48
C PRO A 9 61.53 -35.72 -28.50
N LEU A 10 61.06 -35.84 -27.25
CA LEU A 10 61.35 -37.03 -26.44
C LEU A 10 60.04 -37.61 -25.89
N ALA A 11 59.67 -38.76 -26.43
CA ALA A 11 58.52 -39.54 -26.01
C ALA A 11 58.87 -40.32 -24.73
N LEU A 12 58.09 -40.11 -23.67
CA LEU A 12 58.10 -40.99 -22.49
C LEU A 12 56.77 -41.75 -22.47
N LEU A 13 56.83 -43.04 -22.82
CA LEU A 13 55.75 -43.99 -22.60
C LEU A 13 55.61 -44.24 -21.09
N LEU A 14 54.50 -43.84 -20.50
CA LEU A 14 54.05 -44.33 -19.19
C LEU A 14 52.87 -45.27 -19.41
N ALA A 15 53.10 -46.55 -19.13
CA ALA A 15 52.09 -47.60 -19.13
C ALA A 15 51.01 -47.29 -18.09
N SER A 16 49.76 -47.22 -18.54
CA SER A 16 48.59 -47.06 -17.69
C SER A 16 48.19 -48.41 -17.09
N ALA A 17 48.16 -48.50 -15.76
CA ALA A 17 47.54 -49.62 -15.05
C ALA A 17 46.00 -49.49 -15.10
N PRO A 18 45.24 -50.60 -15.16
CA PRO A 18 43.78 -50.56 -15.13
C PRO A 18 43.29 -50.18 -13.73
N VAL A 19 42.63 -49.03 -13.62
CA VAL A 19 41.88 -48.61 -12.43
C VAL A 19 40.60 -49.43 -12.36
N ALA A 20 40.42 -50.16 -11.27
CA ALA A 20 39.22 -50.92 -10.97
C ALA A 20 37.98 -49.99 -10.93
N ALA A 21 36.94 -50.37 -11.66
CA ALA A 21 35.68 -49.65 -11.73
C ALA A 21 34.99 -49.62 -10.36
N ALA A 22 34.82 -48.41 -9.82
CA ALA A 22 33.97 -48.17 -8.66
C ALA A 22 32.49 -48.35 -9.01
N PRO A 23 31.64 -48.87 -8.10
CA PRO A 23 30.22 -49.05 -8.34
C PRO A 23 29.50 -47.70 -8.55
N PRO A 24 28.43 -47.66 -9.34
CA PRO A 24 27.69 -46.43 -9.61
C PRO A 24 27.09 -45.89 -8.29
N ARG A 25 27.49 -44.66 -7.93
CA ARG A 25 26.81 -43.88 -6.89
C ARG A 25 25.36 -43.68 -7.32
N ALA A 26 24.43 -44.14 -6.49
CA ALA A 26 23.01 -43.86 -6.63
C ALA A 26 22.81 -42.35 -6.74
N ALA A 27 22.20 -41.91 -7.85
CA ALA A 27 21.83 -40.53 -8.05
C ALA A 27 20.78 -40.15 -7.00
N SER A 28 21.16 -39.28 -6.08
CA SER A 28 20.24 -38.61 -5.16
C SER A 28 19.28 -37.75 -6.00
N VAL A 29 18.02 -38.16 -6.06
CA VAL A 29 16.94 -37.37 -6.66
C VAL A 29 16.87 -36.04 -5.90
N PRO A 30 17.00 -34.88 -6.56
CA PRO A 30 16.81 -33.60 -5.90
C PRO A 30 15.37 -33.54 -5.38
N SER A 31 15.23 -33.46 -4.07
CA SER A 31 13.95 -33.18 -3.40
C SER A 31 13.48 -31.81 -3.90
N ALA A 32 12.45 -31.81 -4.74
CA ALA A 32 11.83 -30.59 -5.22
C ALA A 32 11.30 -29.83 -4.01
N ALA A 33 11.92 -28.70 -3.68
CA ALA A 33 11.42 -27.80 -2.66
C ALA A 33 9.96 -27.44 -3.00
N PRO A 34 9.03 -27.47 -2.04
CA PRO A 34 7.65 -27.11 -2.29
C PRO A 34 7.62 -25.70 -2.88
N SER A 35 7.13 -25.59 -4.10
CA SER A 35 6.93 -24.31 -4.77
C SER A 35 5.98 -23.50 -3.90
N ALA A 36 6.50 -22.50 -3.19
CA ALA A 36 5.68 -21.56 -2.44
C ALA A 36 4.69 -20.96 -3.44
N ALA A 37 3.41 -21.21 -3.24
CA ALA A 37 2.37 -20.58 -4.04
C ALA A 37 2.56 -19.07 -3.91
N VAL A 38 2.93 -18.42 -5.01
CA VAL A 38 3.06 -16.96 -5.07
C VAL A 38 1.65 -16.40 -4.85
N ARG A 39 1.35 -16.09 -3.60
CA ARG A 39 0.11 -15.43 -3.20
C ARG A 39 0.08 -14.12 -3.98
N ALA A 40 -1.01 -13.87 -4.72
CA ALA A 40 -1.15 -12.64 -5.47
C ALA A 40 -0.83 -11.45 -4.55
N PRO A 41 0.04 -10.51 -4.98
CA PRO A 41 0.44 -9.41 -4.13
C PRO A 41 -0.79 -8.66 -3.64
N ALA A 42 -0.79 -8.36 -2.35
CA ALA A 42 -1.87 -7.66 -1.70
C ALA A 42 -2.06 -6.30 -2.37
N GLY A 43 -3.25 -6.10 -2.94
CA GLY A 43 -3.62 -4.82 -3.52
C GLY A 43 -3.77 -3.74 -2.44
N VAL A 44 -3.81 -2.49 -2.90
CA VAL A 44 -4.21 -1.37 -2.05
C VAL A 44 -5.58 -1.66 -1.45
N GLY A 45 -5.76 -1.38 -0.17
CA GLY A 45 -6.97 -1.62 0.59
C GLY A 45 -7.73 -0.35 0.96
N TYR A 46 -7.04 0.76 1.23
CA TYR A 46 -7.65 2.05 1.52
C TYR A 46 -6.68 3.20 1.22
N ALA A 47 -7.24 4.42 1.09
CA ALA A 47 -6.49 5.65 1.25
C ALA A 47 -7.26 6.63 2.15
N GLN A 48 -6.52 7.40 2.94
CA GLN A 48 -7.05 8.39 3.88
C GLN A 48 -6.30 9.71 3.71
N VAL A 49 -7.03 10.80 3.80
CA VAL A 49 -6.51 12.15 3.88
C VAL A 49 -7.39 12.95 4.82
N ARG A 50 -6.82 13.90 5.57
CA ARG A 50 -7.60 14.71 6.51
C ARG A 50 -8.51 15.70 5.81
N ASP A 51 -8.06 16.26 4.69
CA ASP A 51 -8.81 17.25 3.94
C ASP A 51 -8.36 17.28 2.46
N TYR A 52 -9.19 17.87 1.59
CA TYR A 52 -8.91 18.03 0.16
C TYR A 52 -9.83 19.08 -0.48
N TYR A 53 -9.44 19.56 -1.66
CA TYR A 53 -10.20 20.59 -2.38
C TYR A 53 -11.66 20.18 -2.65
N GLN A 54 -12.62 21.07 -2.35
CA GLN A 54 -14.06 20.83 -2.54
C GLN A 54 -14.62 19.60 -1.81
N ARG A 55 -14.01 19.18 -0.69
CA ARG A 55 -14.48 18.03 0.10
C ARG A 55 -15.95 18.11 0.49
N GLU A 56 -16.39 19.26 0.98
CA GLU A 56 -17.77 19.43 1.47
C GLU A 56 -18.79 19.57 0.33
N GLU A 57 -18.42 20.30 -0.72
CA GLU A 57 -19.30 20.62 -1.84
C GLU A 57 -19.42 19.45 -2.84
N LYS A 58 -18.30 18.77 -3.13
CA LYS A 58 -18.17 17.75 -4.18
C LYS A 58 -17.18 16.65 -3.76
N PRO A 59 -17.51 15.83 -2.73
CA PRO A 59 -16.59 14.84 -2.14
C PRO A 59 -16.04 13.80 -3.13
N GLY A 60 -16.74 13.53 -4.24
CA GLY A 60 -16.28 12.60 -5.27
C GLY A 60 -15.33 13.20 -6.31
N ARG A 61 -15.19 14.52 -6.38
CA ARG A 61 -14.47 15.18 -7.49
C ARG A 61 -12.96 15.17 -7.30
N TYR A 62 -12.48 15.46 -6.09
CA TYR A 62 -11.05 15.52 -5.75
C TYR A 62 -10.67 14.63 -4.56
N GLY A 63 -11.48 13.60 -4.31
CA GLY A 63 -11.29 12.69 -3.18
C GLY A 63 -10.03 11.85 -3.33
N VAL A 64 -9.46 11.44 -2.19
CA VAL A 64 -8.17 10.71 -2.14
C VAL A 64 -8.15 9.40 -2.92
N LEU A 65 -9.30 8.76 -3.15
CA LEU A 65 -9.37 7.52 -3.92
C LEU A 65 -9.06 7.73 -5.41
N ASN A 66 -9.24 8.96 -5.92
CA ASN A 66 -8.86 9.32 -7.28
C ASN A 66 -7.36 9.16 -7.52
N LEU A 67 -6.53 9.29 -6.48
CA LEU A 67 -5.07 9.09 -6.54
C LEU A 67 -4.68 7.66 -6.92
N LEU A 68 -5.61 6.69 -6.85
CA LEU A 68 -5.31 5.26 -6.96
C LEU A 68 -6.06 4.56 -8.09
N ASP A 69 -6.94 5.28 -8.78
CA ASP A 69 -7.91 4.70 -9.69
C ASP A 69 -7.40 4.52 -11.13
N GLY A 70 -6.18 5.02 -11.43
CA GLY A 70 -5.56 4.89 -12.75
C GLY A 70 -6.27 5.67 -13.86
N ARG A 71 -7.15 6.61 -13.54
CA ARG A 71 -7.90 7.39 -14.54
C ARG A 71 -7.32 8.79 -14.67
N GLU A 72 -6.92 9.14 -15.88
CA GLU A 72 -6.38 10.47 -16.18
C GLU A 72 -7.39 11.61 -15.97
N LEU A 73 -8.69 11.29 -15.93
CA LEU A 73 -9.79 12.26 -15.79
C LEU A 73 -10.13 12.60 -14.33
N SER A 74 -9.43 12.03 -13.37
CA SER A 74 -9.63 12.26 -11.95
C SER A 74 -8.31 12.62 -11.30
N ALA A 75 -8.38 13.38 -10.21
CA ALA A 75 -7.22 13.75 -9.41
C ALA A 75 -7.63 13.87 -7.96
N TRP A 76 -6.66 13.73 -7.05
CA TRP A 76 -6.74 14.29 -5.71
C TRP A 76 -6.07 15.65 -5.71
N CYS A 77 -6.59 16.61 -4.93
CA CYS A 77 -5.96 17.92 -4.80
C CYS A 77 -5.92 18.37 -3.32
N THR A 78 -4.85 19.09 -2.95
CA THR A 78 -4.69 19.71 -1.64
C THR A 78 -5.83 20.69 -1.35
N PRO A 79 -6.13 21.01 -0.07
CA PRO A 79 -7.20 21.96 0.28
C PRO A 79 -7.02 23.35 -0.34
N GLY A 80 -5.78 23.79 -0.53
CA GLY A 80 -5.42 25.08 -1.11
C GLY A 80 -4.01 25.08 -1.73
N PRO A 81 -3.56 26.24 -2.26
CA PRO A 81 -2.32 26.38 -3.04
C PRO A 81 -1.04 26.18 -2.22
N ASP A 82 -1.07 26.52 -0.93
CA ASP A 82 0.10 26.46 -0.03
C ASP A 82 0.01 25.29 0.98
N THR A 83 -1.04 24.46 0.89
CA THR A 83 -1.32 23.40 1.86
C THR A 83 -0.63 22.08 1.48
N LEU A 84 0.69 22.07 1.54
CA LEU A 84 1.52 20.90 1.22
C LEU A 84 1.66 19.89 2.39
N ASP A 85 1.37 20.34 3.60
CA ASP A 85 1.47 19.57 4.85
C ASP A 85 0.29 18.60 5.09
N VAL A 86 -0.38 18.16 4.01
CA VAL A 86 -1.53 17.25 4.08
C VAL A 86 -1.10 15.83 3.66
N PRO A 87 -0.79 14.94 4.62
CA PRO A 87 -0.33 13.60 4.29
C PRO A 87 -1.48 12.74 3.77
N VAL A 88 -1.21 12.01 2.70
CA VAL A 88 -2.07 10.93 2.21
C VAL A 88 -1.56 9.60 2.76
N THR A 89 -2.37 8.92 3.56
CA THR A 89 -2.05 7.56 4.03
C THR A 89 -2.66 6.54 3.08
N VAL A 90 -1.85 5.60 2.58
CA VAL A 90 -2.29 4.45 1.79
C VAL A 90 -2.03 3.17 2.57
N GLY A 91 -3.05 2.34 2.72
CA GLY A 91 -2.94 1.03 3.39
C GLY A 91 -3.13 -0.12 2.42
N PHE A 92 -2.30 -1.15 2.57
CA PHE A 92 -2.36 -2.40 1.81
C PHE A 92 -2.99 -3.50 2.66
N LYS A 93 -3.55 -4.53 2.00
CA LYS A 93 -4.19 -5.64 2.71
C LYS A 93 -3.20 -6.53 3.45
N ASP A 94 -1.97 -6.61 2.98
CA ASP A 94 -0.83 -7.24 3.61
C ASP A 94 0.41 -6.34 3.49
N SER A 95 1.51 -6.70 4.15
CA SER A 95 2.78 -6.02 3.97
C SER A 95 3.28 -6.20 2.54
N VAL A 96 3.72 -5.11 1.90
CA VAL A 96 4.27 -5.10 0.55
C VAL A 96 5.64 -4.45 0.56
N THR A 97 6.47 -4.81 -0.42
CA THR A 97 7.77 -4.17 -0.69
C THR A 97 7.65 -3.40 -2.00
N LEU A 98 7.79 -2.09 -1.93
CA LEU A 98 7.72 -1.16 -3.06
C LEU A 98 9.13 -0.85 -3.54
N ASP A 99 9.42 -1.23 -4.78
CA ASP A 99 10.66 -0.94 -5.51
C ASP A 99 10.48 0.18 -6.54
N GLU A 100 9.24 0.54 -6.86
CA GLU A 100 8.93 1.58 -7.85
C GLU A 100 7.61 2.29 -7.50
N VAL A 101 7.55 3.57 -7.84
CA VAL A 101 6.31 4.35 -7.89
C VAL A 101 6.18 5.01 -9.24
N ARG A 102 4.96 5.12 -9.76
CA ARG A 102 4.66 5.90 -10.95
C ARG A 102 3.70 6.99 -10.60
N VAL A 103 4.00 8.23 -10.98
CA VAL A 103 3.22 9.39 -10.56
C VAL A 103 2.81 10.19 -11.79
N PHE A 104 1.53 10.53 -11.86
CA PHE A 104 1.02 11.54 -12.78
C PHE A 104 0.63 12.77 -11.95
N THR A 105 1.45 13.81 -12.03
CA THR A 105 1.25 15.08 -11.32
C THR A 105 0.25 16.00 -12.02
N GLY A 106 -0.32 16.96 -11.29
CA GLY A 106 -1.33 17.90 -11.78
C GLY A 106 -2.71 17.27 -11.94
N ASN A 107 -3.63 18.02 -12.56
CA ASN A 107 -4.91 17.51 -13.03
C ASN A 107 -4.81 17.11 -14.51
N GLY A 108 -4.72 15.81 -14.78
CA GLY A 108 -4.42 15.22 -16.08
C GLY A 108 -5.56 15.25 -17.09
N ALA A 109 -6.76 15.69 -16.71
CA ALA A 109 -7.98 15.57 -17.50
C ALA A 109 -7.86 16.18 -18.91
N ASP A 110 -7.21 17.32 -19.00
CA ASP A 110 -6.85 18.00 -20.25
C ASP A 110 -5.69 18.98 -20.00
N GLU A 111 -5.16 19.58 -21.08
CA GLU A 111 -4.03 20.52 -20.98
C GLU A 111 -4.39 21.76 -20.15
N LYS A 112 -5.62 22.24 -20.29
CA LYS A 112 -6.10 23.42 -19.57
C LYS A 112 -6.12 23.16 -18.06
N SER A 113 -6.60 22.00 -17.64
CA SER A 113 -6.68 21.57 -16.24
C SER A 113 -5.29 21.34 -15.65
N PHE A 114 -4.37 20.79 -16.44
CA PHE A 114 -2.99 20.57 -16.04
C PHE A 114 -2.27 21.90 -15.77
N GLN A 115 -2.40 22.88 -16.67
CA GLN A 115 -1.80 24.22 -16.50
C GLN A 115 -2.53 25.09 -15.46
N GLY A 116 -3.83 24.87 -15.28
CA GLY A 116 -4.69 25.60 -14.35
C GLY A 116 -4.64 25.08 -12.91
N THR A 117 -3.81 24.08 -12.61
CA THR A 117 -3.58 23.58 -11.24
C THR A 117 -2.10 23.50 -10.94
N SER A 118 -1.74 23.65 -9.66
CA SER A 118 -0.36 23.47 -9.23
C SER A 118 -0.03 21.97 -9.29
N ARG A 119 1.23 21.64 -9.56
CA ARG A 119 1.63 20.27 -9.90
C ARG A 119 2.70 19.84 -8.91
N ALA A 120 2.45 18.79 -8.15
CA ALA A 120 3.41 18.25 -7.19
C ALA A 120 4.76 17.93 -7.88
N ARG A 121 5.85 18.43 -7.29
CA ARG A 121 7.22 18.33 -7.80
C ARG A 121 8.06 17.34 -7.00
N GLU A 122 8.07 17.48 -5.69
CA GLU A 122 8.82 16.64 -4.77
C GLU A 122 7.86 15.93 -3.82
N PHE A 123 8.15 14.66 -3.53
CA PHE A 123 7.36 13.82 -2.64
C PHE A 123 8.25 13.19 -1.57
N SER A 124 7.67 12.87 -0.42
CA SER A 124 8.21 11.90 0.55
C SER A 124 7.23 10.74 0.66
N LEU A 125 7.71 9.51 0.48
CA LEU A 125 6.96 8.30 0.79
C LEU A 125 7.57 7.63 2.02
N GLU A 126 6.78 7.51 3.08
CA GLU A 126 7.21 7.03 4.39
C GLU A 126 6.52 5.73 4.74
N SER A 127 7.21 4.88 5.49
CA SER A 127 6.72 3.63 6.05
C SER A 127 7.31 3.45 7.45
N ALA A 128 6.86 2.42 8.18
CA ALA A 128 7.46 2.07 9.48
C ALA A 128 8.98 1.79 9.41
N ASN A 129 9.48 1.39 8.23
CA ASN A 129 10.88 0.99 8.03
C ASN A 129 11.74 2.09 7.37
N GLY A 130 11.20 3.30 7.17
CA GLY A 130 11.94 4.45 6.64
C GLY A 130 11.19 5.26 5.58
N ALA A 131 11.87 6.24 5.02
CA ALA A 131 11.33 7.21 4.07
C ALA A 131 12.15 7.31 2.78
N ARG A 132 11.51 7.64 1.66
CA ARG A 132 12.15 7.97 0.38
C ARG A 132 11.61 9.29 -0.14
N ARG A 133 12.52 10.19 -0.48
CA ARG A 133 12.20 11.40 -1.24
C ARG A 133 12.48 11.18 -2.71
N PHE A 134 11.64 11.74 -3.56
CA PHE A 134 11.81 11.71 -5.00
C PHE A 134 11.11 12.88 -5.66
N SER A 135 11.52 13.18 -6.90
CA SER A 135 10.96 14.26 -7.69
C SER A 135 10.46 13.74 -9.04
N VAL A 136 9.51 14.46 -9.61
CA VAL A 136 9.00 14.24 -10.96
C VAL A 136 9.15 15.52 -11.78
N ALA A 137 9.25 15.38 -13.10
CA ALA A 137 9.34 16.53 -13.99
C ALA A 137 7.96 17.21 -14.16
N ASP A 138 7.96 18.48 -14.57
CA ASP A 138 6.73 19.20 -14.91
C ASP A 138 6.20 18.77 -16.28
N GLN A 139 5.61 17.58 -16.35
CA GLN A 139 5.07 17.00 -17.57
C GLN A 139 3.83 16.15 -17.29
N ARG A 140 2.96 16.05 -18.31
CA ARG A 140 1.79 15.18 -18.29
C ARG A 140 2.17 13.71 -18.44
N GLY A 141 1.30 12.83 -17.95
CA GLY A 141 1.44 11.39 -18.00
C GLY A 141 2.16 10.80 -16.79
N LEU A 142 2.16 9.47 -16.74
CA LEU A 142 2.83 8.71 -15.69
C LEU A 142 4.36 8.79 -15.83
N GLN A 143 5.02 9.16 -14.74
CA GLN A 143 6.46 9.23 -14.62
C GLN A 143 6.94 8.16 -13.65
N THR A 144 7.93 7.37 -14.04
CA THR A 144 8.43 6.24 -13.24
C THR A 144 9.60 6.66 -12.38
N VAL A 145 9.57 6.30 -11.09
CA VAL A 145 10.61 6.57 -10.12
C VAL A 145 10.96 5.27 -9.39
N GLN A 146 12.25 4.91 -9.40
CA GLN A 146 12.76 3.76 -8.66
C GLN A 146 12.99 4.11 -7.18
N LEU A 147 12.53 3.24 -6.29
CA LEU A 147 12.76 3.33 -4.85
C LEU A 147 13.97 2.47 -4.47
N ASN A 148 15.13 3.10 -4.33
CA ASN A 148 16.37 2.43 -3.91
C ASN A 148 16.94 3.07 -2.62
N PRO A 149 16.95 2.35 -1.48
CA PRO A 149 16.46 0.99 -1.29
C PRO A 149 14.92 0.89 -1.37
N PRO A 150 14.35 -0.29 -1.68
CA PRO A 150 12.91 -0.51 -1.61
C PRO A 150 12.33 -0.16 -0.23
N LEU A 151 11.06 0.23 -0.18
CA LEU A 151 10.32 0.48 1.07
C LEU A 151 9.38 -0.68 1.37
N SER A 152 9.35 -1.15 2.61
CA SER A 152 8.47 -2.26 3.01
C SER A 152 7.52 -1.85 4.14
N GLY A 153 6.26 -2.29 4.04
CA GLY A 153 5.25 -2.04 5.07
C GLY A 153 3.84 -2.37 4.59
N ALA A 154 2.87 -2.32 5.52
CA ALA A 154 1.45 -2.44 5.20
C ALA A 154 0.75 -1.07 5.09
N ARG A 155 1.41 0.00 5.52
CA ARG A 155 0.90 1.37 5.51
C ARG A 155 2.02 2.31 5.10
N PHE A 156 1.70 3.21 4.17
CA PHE A 156 2.61 4.22 3.67
C PHE A 156 1.98 5.60 3.77
N THR A 157 2.78 6.62 4.05
CA THR A 157 2.37 8.02 4.09
C THR A 157 3.06 8.76 2.96
N LEU A 158 2.28 9.31 2.04
CA LEU A 158 2.75 10.15 0.95
C LEU A 158 2.59 11.62 1.34
N TRP A 159 3.68 12.38 1.24
CA TRP A 159 3.73 13.82 1.41
C TRP A 159 4.07 14.48 0.08
N VAL A 160 3.44 15.61 -0.22
CA VAL A 160 3.94 16.53 -1.24
C VAL A 160 4.83 17.54 -0.52
N LEU A 161 6.09 17.64 -0.92
CA LEU A 161 7.05 18.53 -0.29
C LEU A 161 7.21 19.84 -1.05
N ASP A 162 6.87 19.84 -2.34
CA ASP A 162 7.15 20.94 -3.25
C ASP A 162 6.26 20.87 -4.50
N GLN A 163 6.14 21.98 -5.23
CA GLN A 163 5.26 22.09 -6.40
C GLN A 163 5.83 22.96 -7.53
N TYR A 164 5.35 22.72 -8.74
CA TYR A 164 5.38 23.67 -9.83
C TYR A 164 4.12 24.55 -9.78
N PRO A 165 4.26 25.88 -9.94
CA PRO A 165 3.15 26.80 -9.80
C PRO A 165 2.17 26.71 -10.97
N SER A 166 0.88 26.88 -10.70
CA SER A 166 -0.12 27.05 -11.74
C SER A 166 -0.16 28.48 -12.31
N GLN A 167 -0.90 28.67 -13.41
CA GLN A 167 -1.22 30.01 -13.91
C GLN A 167 -2.11 30.82 -12.95
N ASP A 168 -2.96 30.11 -12.20
CA ASP A 168 -3.75 30.65 -11.09
C ASP A 168 -3.01 30.40 -9.76
N PRO A 169 -2.52 31.45 -9.07
CA PRO A 169 -1.79 31.29 -7.81
C PRO A 169 -2.65 30.71 -6.68
N GLU A 170 -3.98 30.79 -6.79
CA GLU A 170 -4.91 30.24 -5.79
C GLU A 170 -5.26 28.77 -6.05
N ALA A 171 -4.79 28.19 -7.16
CA ALA A 171 -5.12 26.83 -7.52
C ALA A 171 -4.41 25.80 -6.63
N PRO A 172 -5.12 24.75 -6.18
CA PRO A 172 -4.54 23.72 -5.34
C PRO A 172 -3.49 22.90 -6.10
N VAL A 173 -2.69 22.16 -5.35
CA VAL A 173 -1.79 21.16 -5.90
C VAL A 173 -2.57 19.89 -6.17
N CYS A 174 -2.51 19.41 -7.40
CA CYS A 174 -3.19 18.18 -7.80
C CYS A 174 -2.21 17.07 -8.14
N VAL A 175 -2.67 15.84 -7.91
CA VAL A 175 -2.01 14.61 -8.35
C VAL A 175 -3.08 13.71 -8.96
N THR A 176 -2.91 13.35 -10.22
CA THR A 176 -3.84 12.54 -11.00
C THR A 176 -3.81 11.10 -10.53
N ASP A 177 -2.63 10.49 -10.43
CA ASP A 177 -2.50 9.08 -10.07
C ASP A 177 -1.13 8.80 -9.43
N VAL A 178 -1.11 7.83 -8.52
CA VAL A 178 0.09 7.24 -7.92
C VAL A 178 -0.05 5.73 -7.97
N VAL A 179 0.74 5.10 -8.84
CA VAL A 179 0.81 3.65 -8.99
C VAL A 179 1.95 3.12 -8.13
N PHE A 180 1.60 2.31 -7.14
CA PHE A 180 2.56 1.57 -6.34
C PHE A 180 2.94 0.27 -7.05
N VAL A 181 4.25 0.00 -7.17
CA VAL A 181 4.76 -1.16 -7.89
C VAL A 181 5.62 -2.01 -6.97
N SER A 182 5.42 -3.32 -7.05
CA SER A 182 6.20 -4.33 -6.34
C SER A 182 6.69 -5.38 -7.33
N GLN A 183 8.00 -5.53 -7.47
CA GLN A 183 8.65 -6.49 -8.38
C GLN A 183 8.13 -6.35 -9.82
N GLY A 184 8.03 -5.11 -10.30
CA GLY A 184 7.49 -4.78 -11.62
C GLY A 184 5.98 -4.93 -11.78
N LYS A 185 5.24 -5.35 -10.74
CA LYS A 185 3.78 -5.47 -10.75
C LYS A 185 3.11 -4.31 -10.05
N ALA A 186 2.22 -3.62 -10.77
CA ALA A 186 1.37 -2.58 -10.20
C ALA A 186 0.36 -3.16 -9.20
N LEU A 187 0.20 -2.49 -8.07
CA LEU A 187 -0.68 -2.86 -6.95
C LEU A 187 -2.02 -2.11 -6.94
N ASN A 188 -2.11 -1.06 -7.76
CA ASN A 188 -3.31 -0.28 -8.05
C ASN A 188 -3.32 0.22 -9.50
N GLY A 189 -4.48 0.70 -9.97
CA GLY A 189 -4.67 1.18 -11.34
C GLY A 189 -6.12 1.05 -11.82
N PRO A 190 -6.37 1.11 -13.14
CA PRO A 190 -7.72 1.22 -13.72
C PRO A 190 -8.72 0.13 -13.31
N TRP A 191 -8.23 -1.06 -12.96
CA TRP A 191 -9.07 -2.17 -12.50
C TRP A 191 -9.72 -1.92 -11.13
N LEU A 192 -9.22 -0.96 -10.35
CA LEU A 192 -9.80 -0.57 -9.07
C LEU A 192 -10.90 0.48 -9.23
N ALA A 193 -10.91 1.28 -10.29
CA ALA A 193 -11.87 2.39 -10.46
C ALA A 193 -13.35 1.98 -10.23
N PRO A 194 -13.85 0.81 -10.69
CA PRO A 194 -15.22 0.41 -10.42
C PRO A 194 -15.53 0.18 -8.93
N ARG A 195 -14.50 -0.08 -8.10
CA ARG A 195 -14.58 -0.35 -6.66
C ARG A 195 -14.29 0.88 -5.80
N LEU A 196 -13.65 1.91 -6.36
CA LEU A 196 -13.27 3.14 -5.66
C LEU A 196 -14.37 4.20 -5.67
N LYS A 197 -15.63 3.80 -5.86
CA LYS A 197 -16.76 4.74 -5.87
C LYS A 197 -16.92 5.39 -4.49
N PRO A 198 -17.05 6.72 -4.41
CA PRO A 198 -17.36 7.39 -3.16
C PRO A 198 -18.66 6.85 -2.56
N ASP A 199 -18.59 6.32 -1.33
CA ASP A 199 -19.77 6.00 -0.51
C ASP A 199 -19.61 6.73 0.82
N ALA A 200 -20.43 7.76 1.03
CA ALA A 200 -20.39 8.60 2.23
C ALA A 200 -20.60 7.83 3.54
N ARG A 201 -21.20 6.63 3.47
CA ARG A 201 -21.40 5.76 4.64
C ARG A 201 -20.15 4.96 4.98
N VAL A 202 -19.35 4.60 3.97
CA VAL A 202 -18.17 3.75 4.11
C VAL A 202 -16.90 4.57 4.26
N ALA A 203 -16.79 5.68 3.52
CA ALA A 203 -15.61 6.56 3.53
C ALA A 203 -15.10 6.93 4.94
N PRO A 204 -15.97 7.21 5.94
CA PRO A 204 -15.50 7.55 7.27
C PRO A 204 -14.95 6.36 8.09
N LEU A 205 -15.10 5.13 7.61
CA LEU A 205 -14.55 3.92 8.24
C LEU A 205 -13.26 3.43 7.59
N LEU A 206 -13.05 3.74 6.31
CA LEU A 206 -11.88 3.31 5.56
C LEU A 206 -10.60 3.72 6.30
N GLY A 207 -9.66 2.78 6.40
CA GLY A 207 -8.44 3.00 7.16
C GLY A 207 -8.18 1.93 8.20
N THR A 208 -7.06 2.11 8.90
CA THR A 208 -6.72 1.32 10.08
C THR A 208 -7.06 2.11 11.33
N TRP A 209 -7.79 1.46 12.24
CA TRP A 209 -8.11 1.92 13.57
C TRP A 209 -7.25 1.18 14.58
N PHE A 210 -6.75 1.88 15.58
CA PHE A 210 -5.73 1.40 16.52
C PHE A 210 -6.31 1.26 17.93
N ALA A 211 -6.02 0.17 18.63
CA ALA A 211 -6.36 -0.01 20.04
C ALA A 211 -5.13 -0.49 20.82
N GLY A 212 -5.19 -0.41 22.15
CA GLY A 212 -4.04 -0.63 23.05
C GLY A 212 -3.44 0.69 23.54
N TYR A 213 -2.19 0.66 23.97
CA TYR A 213 -1.50 1.84 24.52
C TYR A 213 -1.25 2.90 23.44
N ASP A 214 -1.41 4.19 23.78
CA ASP A 214 -1.09 5.29 22.86
C ASP A 214 0.40 5.25 22.46
N GLY A 215 0.69 5.37 21.17
CA GLY A 215 2.05 5.27 20.63
C GLY A 215 2.58 3.83 20.51
N ALA A 216 1.91 2.84 21.10
CA ALA A 216 2.25 1.43 21.03
C ALA A 216 1.00 0.55 20.91
N PRO A 217 0.19 0.72 19.84
CA PRO A 217 -0.99 -0.11 19.62
C PRO A 217 -0.61 -1.57 19.40
N ASP A 218 -1.39 -2.47 19.98
CA ASP A 218 -1.26 -3.92 19.84
C ASP A 218 -2.41 -4.54 19.04
N ARG A 219 -3.42 -3.72 18.69
CA ARG A 219 -4.63 -4.15 18.01
C ARG A 219 -4.99 -3.20 16.89
N PHE A 220 -5.31 -3.76 15.74
CA PHE A 220 -5.52 -3.05 14.49
C PHE A 220 -6.79 -3.55 13.83
N LEU A 221 -7.69 -2.65 13.50
CA LEU A 221 -8.92 -2.93 12.76
C LEU A 221 -8.90 -2.11 11.47
N SER A 222 -8.69 -2.78 10.34
CA SER A 222 -8.63 -2.15 9.03
C SER A 222 -9.91 -2.41 8.23
N PHE A 223 -10.51 -1.36 7.66
CA PHE A 223 -11.61 -1.46 6.70
C PHE A 223 -11.12 -1.07 5.30
N TYR A 224 -11.46 -1.89 4.31
CA TYR A 224 -11.00 -1.74 2.92
C TYR A 224 -12.14 -1.35 1.98
N PHE A 225 -11.84 -0.60 0.93
CA PHE A 225 -12.85 -0.08 -0.01
C PHE A 225 -13.68 -1.16 -0.70
N ASP A 226 -13.19 -2.40 -0.76
CA ASP A 226 -13.91 -3.52 -1.38
C ASP A 226 -14.84 -4.28 -0.42
N GLY A 227 -15.15 -3.68 0.73
CA GLY A 227 -16.08 -4.27 1.69
C GLY A 227 -15.47 -5.42 2.50
N THR A 228 -14.15 -5.53 2.53
CA THR A 228 -13.45 -6.48 3.41
C THR A 228 -12.84 -5.77 4.61
N PHE A 229 -12.66 -6.48 5.72
CA PHE A 229 -11.97 -5.97 6.90
C PHE A 229 -10.91 -6.94 7.38
N ARG A 230 -9.94 -6.43 8.14
CA ARG A 230 -8.93 -7.21 8.82
C ARG A 230 -8.81 -6.75 10.26
N TYR A 231 -8.86 -7.70 11.19
CA TYR A 231 -8.54 -7.48 12.59
C TYR A 231 -7.24 -8.23 12.92
N VAL A 232 -6.26 -7.51 13.46
CA VAL A 232 -5.01 -8.07 13.95
C VAL A 232 -4.87 -7.74 15.43
N ALA A 233 -4.53 -8.74 16.24
CA ALA A 233 -4.09 -8.55 17.61
C ALA A 233 -2.72 -9.19 17.79
N GLU A 234 -1.74 -8.40 18.19
CA GLU A 234 -0.36 -8.78 18.47
C GLU A 234 -0.02 -8.39 19.91
N PRO A 235 -0.61 -9.10 20.90
CA PRO A 235 -0.36 -8.81 22.30
C PRO A 235 1.14 -8.95 22.62
N PHE A 236 1.66 -8.05 23.46
CA PHE A 236 3.05 -8.07 23.91
C PHE A 236 3.41 -9.34 24.70
N GLU A 237 2.41 -9.97 25.31
CA GLU A 237 2.55 -11.23 26.05
C GLU A 237 2.10 -12.42 25.20
N ASP A 238 2.97 -13.42 25.06
CA ASP A 238 2.75 -14.62 24.22
C ASP A 238 1.51 -15.45 24.64
N ALA A 239 1.01 -15.27 25.86
CA ALA A 239 -0.10 -16.04 26.44
C ALA A 239 -1.44 -15.82 25.71
N ALA A 240 -1.68 -14.64 25.12
CA ALA A 240 -2.95 -14.32 24.46
C ALA A 240 -3.00 -14.77 22.98
N GLY A 241 -1.85 -15.11 22.39
CA GLY A 241 -1.69 -15.56 21.02
C GLY A 241 -1.98 -14.48 19.96
N LYS A 242 -1.18 -14.45 18.89
CA LYS A 242 -1.44 -13.57 17.75
C LYS A 242 -2.77 -13.96 17.09
N ARG A 243 -3.63 -12.98 16.83
CA ARG A 243 -4.90 -13.19 16.10
C ARG A 243 -4.89 -12.39 14.80
N ASN A 244 -5.34 -13.02 13.73
CA ASN A 244 -5.54 -12.39 12.44
C ASN A 244 -6.86 -12.90 11.85
N VAL A 245 -7.86 -12.03 11.80
CA VAL A 245 -9.19 -12.34 11.29
C VAL A 245 -9.48 -11.46 10.08
N VAL A 246 -9.92 -12.08 8.99
CA VAL A 246 -10.33 -11.41 7.77
C VAL A 246 -11.77 -11.79 7.48
N GLY A 247 -12.58 -10.83 7.06
CA GLY A 247 -13.97 -11.05 6.69
C GLY A 247 -14.52 -9.95 5.77
N SER A 248 -15.82 -9.94 5.56
CA SER A 248 -16.53 -8.86 4.86
C SER A 248 -17.31 -7.99 5.84
N TYR A 249 -17.58 -6.75 5.43
CA TYR A 249 -18.39 -5.83 6.19
C TYR A 249 -19.39 -5.08 5.31
N ALA A 250 -20.48 -4.65 5.94
CA ALA A 250 -21.46 -3.75 5.33
C ALA A 250 -21.91 -2.71 6.35
N VAL A 251 -22.15 -1.48 5.89
CA VAL A 251 -22.64 -0.37 6.72
C VAL A 251 -24.10 -0.08 6.37
N SER A 252 -24.95 0.00 7.40
CA SER A 252 -26.36 0.35 7.26
C SER A 252 -26.76 1.33 8.36
N GLY A 253 -26.81 2.62 8.02
CA GLY A 253 -27.05 3.68 8.99
C GLY A 253 -25.96 3.68 10.08
N THR A 254 -26.38 3.59 11.34
CA THR A 254 -25.50 3.51 12.52
C THR A 254 -25.09 2.07 12.85
N HIS A 255 -25.19 1.12 11.92
CA HIS A 255 -24.82 -0.27 12.17
C HIS A 255 -23.75 -0.76 11.20
N LEU A 256 -22.82 -1.53 11.75
CA LEU A 256 -21.80 -2.29 11.04
C LEU A 256 -22.17 -3.77 11.13
N THR A 257 -22.30 -4.43 9.98
CA THR A 257 -22.41 -5.89 9.92
C THR A 257 -21.05 -6.46 9.54
N LEU A 258 -20.49 -7.33 10.36
CA LEU A 258 -19.27 -8.09 10.09
C LEU A 258 -19.66 -9.53 9.75
N GLU A 259 -19.17 -10.05 8.64
CA GLU A 259 -19.33 -11.44 8.24
C GLU A 259 -17.98 -12.15 8.35
N LEU A 260 -17.94 -13.15 9.24
CA LEU A 260 -16.76 -13.89 9.60
C LEU A 260 -16.79 -15.28 8.95
N PRO A 261 -15.70 -15.72 8.29
CA PRO A 261 -15.61 -17.07 7.75
C PRO A 261 -15.91 -18.09 8.84
N LYS A 262 -16.86 -19.00 8.57
CA LYS A 262 -17.30 -20.08 9.47
C LYS A 262 -17.95 -19.65 10.80
N ARG A 263 -18.05 -18.36 11.11
CA ARG A 263 -18.67 -17.83 12.34
C ARG A 263 -19.95 -17.02 12.09
N GLY A 264 -20.28 -16.76 10.82
CA GLY A 264 -21.53 -16.11 10.43
C GLY A 264 -21.48 -14.59 10.54
N LYS A 265 -22.65 -13.96 10.65
CA LYS A 265 -22.82 -12.51 10.63
C LYS A 265 -23.06 -11.97 12.03
N VAL A 266 -22.35 -10.90 12.38
CA VAL A 266 -22.55 -10.14 13.62
C VAL A 266 -22.87 -8.71 13.28
N ARG A 267 -23.89 -8.15 13.95
CA ARG A 267 -24.32 -6.77 13.79
C ARG A 267 -23.94 -5.98 15.03
N LEU A 268 -23.20 -4.90 14.82
CA LEU A 268 -22.69 -4.00 15.85
C LEU A 268 -23.25 -2.60 15.60
N ALA A 269 -23.60 -1.88 16.66
CA ALA A 269 -23.86 -0.45 16.55
C ALA A 269 -22.52 0.30 16.43
N LEU A 270 -22.49 1.23 15.50
CA LEU A 270 -21.32 1.99 15.08
C LEU A 270 -21.41 3.39 15.68
N ARG A 271 -20.46 3.75 16.54
CA ARG A 271 -20.32 5.12 17.06
C ARG A 271 -18.95 5.67 16.71
N ARG A 272 -18.93 6.89 16.19
CA ARG A 272 -17.71 7.65 15.90
C ARG A 272 -17.79 8.97 16.66
N GLU A 273 -16.77 9.25 17.44
CA GLU A 273 -16.70 10.41 18.34
C GLU A 273 -15.38 11.14 18.10
N ALA A 274 -15.40 12.47 18.20
CA ALA A 274 -14.15 13.24 18.20
C ALA A 274 -13.39 12.99 19.51
N ARG A 275 -12.07 12.83 19.42
CA ARG A 275 -11.21 12.60 20.59
C ARG A 275 -10.70 13.94 21.14
N GLU A 276 -10.64 14.06 22.46
CA GLU A 276 -9.94 15.14 23.14
C GLU A 276 -8.43 15.04 22.81
N GLY A 277 -7.86 16.11 22.24
CA GLY A 277 -6.49 16.11 21.69
C GLY A 277 -6.39 15.83 20.17
N GLY A 278 -7.52 15.63 19.48
CA GLY A 278 -7.60 15.50 18.03
C GLY A 278 -7.74 14.06 17.54
N GLY A 279 -8.23 13.92 16.30
CA GLY A 279 -8.57 12.63 15.70
C GLY A 279 -9.97 12.12 16.08
N GLU A 280 -10.25 10.88 15.69
CA GLU A 280 -11.55 10.24 15.92
C GLU A 280 -11.39 8.92 16.68
N GLN A 281 -12.43 8.56 17.41
CA GLN A 281 -12.57 7.31 18.13
C GLN A 281 -13.76 6.53 17.55
N LEU A 282 -13.53 5.26 17.26
CA LEU A 282 -14.50 4.29 16.81
C LEU A 282 -14.86 3.36 17.98
N ARG A 283 -16.16 3.22 18.25
CA ARG A 283 -16.70 2.23 19.18
C ARG A 283 -17.70 1.34 18.47
N LEU A 284 -17.62 0.04 18.75
CA LEU A 284 -18.52 -0.98 18.24
C LEU A 284 -19.30 -1.60 19.40
N ASP A 285 -20.56 -1.22 19.53
CA ASP A 285 -21.43 -1.70 20.61
C ASP A 285 -22.23 -2.92 20.17
N GLY A 286 -22.45 -3.86 21.08
CA GLY A 286 -23.24 -5.08 20.86
C GLY A 286 -22.51 -6.34 21.30
N THR A 287 -23.07 -7.49 20.92
CA THR A 287 -22.44 -8.79 21.19
C THR A 287 -21.31 -9.00 20.21
N ALA A 288 -20.06 -8.99 20.71
CA ALA A 288 -18.90 -9.32 19.89
C ALA A 288 -18.94 -10.80 19.45
N PRO A 289 -18.38 -11.14 18.27
CA PRO A 289 -18.16 -12.52 17.91
C PRO A 289 -17.23 -13.20 18.92
N GLU A 290 -17.45 -14.49 19.17
CA GLU A 290 -16.55 -15.30 20.01
C GLU A 290 -15.09 -15.17 19.52
N GLY A 291 -14.18 -14.90 20.45
CA GLY A 291 -12.76 -14.69 20.18
C GLY A 291 -12.43 -13.32 19.56
N LEU A 292 -13.37 -12.38 19.55
CA LEU A 292 -13.19 -11.00 19.11
C LEU A 292 -13.82 -10.00 20.10
N GLU A 293 -13.83 -10.34 21.38
CA GLU A 293 -14.39 -9.53 22.46
C GLU A 293 -13.75 -8.14 22.52
N ALA A 294 -12.46 -8.06 22.17
CA ALA A 294 -11.70 -6.81 22.07
C ALA A 294 -12.22 -5.83 21.00
N LEU A 295 -13.10 -6.25 20.09
CA LEU A 295 -13.77 -5.31 19.17
C LEU A 295 -14.68 -4.31 19.90
N ARG A 296 -15.07 -4.59 21.15
CA ARG A 296 -15.87 -3.67 21.99
C ARG A 296 -15.04 -2.56 22.59
N GLU A 297 -13.72 -2.69 22.60
CA GLU A 297 -12.86 -1.61 23.05
C GLU A 297 -12.84 -0.49 22.03
N PRO A 298 -12.56 0.75 22.45
CA PRO A 298 -12.47 1.84 21.51
C PRO A 298 -11.20 1.73 20.66
N PHE A 299 -11.33 2.06 19.38
CA PHE A 299 -10.21 2.22 18.48
C PHE A 299 -10.05 3.69 18.08
N ARG A 300 -8.82 4.16 17.92
CA ARG A 300 -8.47 5.54 17.51
C ARG A 300 -8.03 5.56 16.05
N SER A 301 -8.27 6.68 15.37
CA SER A 301 -7.90 6.87 13.95
C SER A 301 -6.39 7.10 13.74
N GLN A 302 -5.64 7.27 14.82
CA GLN A 302 -4.18 7.49 14.85
C GLN A 302 -3.56 6.59 15.92
N PRO A 303 -2.31 6.12 15.74
CA PRO A 303 -1.64 5.21 16.68
C PRO A 303 -1.36 5.83 18.04
#